data_AF-F1T6C7-F1
#
_entry.id   AF-F1T6C7-F1
#
_cell.length_a   1.000
_cell.length_b   1.000
_cell.length_c   1.000
_cell.angle_alpha   90.00
_cell.angle_beta   90.00
_cell.angle_gamma   90.00
#
_symmetry.space_group_name_H-M   'P 1'
#
loop_
_entity.id
_entity.type
_entity.pdbx_description
1 polymer ?
#
loop_
_entity_poly.entity_id
_entity_poly.type
_entity_poly.pdbx_seq_one_letter_code
_entity_poly.pdbx_strand_id
1 'polypeptide(L)' 'MATQARLRANNNYVKHNVKKVTISFYPKDKDIYAWVAQHTGMAGYIRDLIVKDMQAHNQNEQQ' A
#
# COMPACT_ATOMS: atom_id res chain seq x y z
N MET A 1 22.49 -16.82 -3.86
CA MET A 1 22.96 -15.68 -3.03
C MET A 1 22.82 -14.39 -3.84
N ALA A 2 22.29 -13.30 -3.27
CA ALA A 2 22.24 -12.01 -3.97
C ALA A 2 23.63 -11.36 -3.94
N THR A 3 24.14 -10.86 -5.07
CA THR A 3 25.40 -10.11 -5.08
C THR A 3 25.23 -8.75 -4.41
N GLN A 4 26.31 -8.24 -3.80
CA GLN A 4 26.32 -6.92 -3.15
C GLN A 4 25.91 -5.79 -4.11
N ALA A 5 26.30 -5.90 -5.39
CA ALA A 5 25.89 -4.97 -6.45
C ALA A 5 24.36 -4.94 -6.63
N ARG A 6 23.71 -6.11 -6.64
CA ARG A 6 22.25 -6.21 -6.80
C ARG A 6 21.49 -5.62 -5.60
N LEU A 7 21.99 -5.84 -4.38
CA LEU A 7 21.41 -5.26 -3.16
C LEU A 7 21.49 -3.73 -3.18
N ARG A 8 22.64 -3.16 -3.58
CA ARG A 8 22.82 -1.70 -3.72
C ARG A 8 21.87 -1.11 -4.76
N ALA A 9 21.76 -1.75 -5.93
CA ALA A 9 20.85 -1.33 -6.98
C ALA A 9 19.38 -1.33 -6.52
N ASN A 10 18.95 -2.38 -5.82
CA ASN A 10 17.58 -2.49 -5.32
C ASN A 10 17.29 -1.41 -4.26
N ASN A 11 18.20 -1.20 -3.31
CA ASN A 11 18.06 -0.13 -2.31
C ASN A 11 17.99 1.25 -2.97
N ASN A 12 18.76 1.49 -4.03
CA ASN A 12 18.73 2.74 -4.76
C ASN A 12 17.36 2.96 -5.44
N TYR A 13 16.83 1.92 -6.08
CA TYR A 13 15.51 1.96 -6.69
C TYR A 13 14.40 2.22 -5.66
N VAL A 14 14.43 1.49 -4.54
CA VAL A 14 13.46 1.68 -3.45
C VAL A 14 13.54 3.08 -2.85
N LYS A 15 14.73 3.64 -2.67
CA LYS A 15 14.91 4.97 -2.09
C LYS A 15 14.38 6.10 -2.99
N HIS A 16 14.60 6.00 -4.30
CA HIS A 16 14.31 7.12 -5.22
C HIS A 16 12.94 6.99 -5.89
N ASN A 17 12.51 5.77 -6.22
CA ASN A 17 11.34 5.54 -7.07
C ASN A 17 10.12 5.03 -6.30
N VAL A 18 10.29 4.46 -5.11
CA VAL A 18 9.19 3.88 -4.34
C VAL A 18 8.71 4.89 -3.30
N LYS A 19 7.48 5.37 -3.45
CA LYS A 19 6.77 6.15 -2.43
C LYS A 19 6.05 5.17 -1.49
N LYS A 20 6.28 5.32 -0.19
CA LYS A 20 5.68 4.47 0.85
C LYS A 20 4.73 5.32 1.68
N VAL A 21 3.54 4.78 1.94
CA VAL A 21 2.58 5.35 2.87
C VAL A 21 2.49 4.40 4.06
N THR A 22 2.69 4.94 5.26
CA THR A 22 2.54 4.20 6.51
C THR A 22 1.20 4.57 7.13
N ILE A 23 0.38 3.57 7.42
CA ILE A 23 -0.93 3.76 8.06
C ILE A 23 -0.83 3.21 9.47
N SER A 24 -1.06 4.07 10.45
CA SER A 24 -1.07 3.70 11.87
C SER A 24 -2.53 3.50 12.31
N PHE A 25 -2.84 2.32 12.84
CA PHE A 25 -4.13 2.02 13.46
C PHE A 25 -3.99 2.18 14.97
N TYR A 26 -4.73 3.13 15.54
CA TYR A 26 -4.69 3.39 16.98
C TYR A 26 -5.62 2.42 17.72
N PRO A 27 -5.52 2.32 19.06
CA PRO A 27 -6.34 1.38 19.84
C PRO A 27 -7.86 1.57 19.68
N LYS A 28 -8.31 2.76 19.27
CA LYS A 28 -9.71 3.07 18.96
C LYS A 28 -10.17 2.42 17.64
N ASP A 29 -9.24 2.14 16.74
CA ASP A 29 -9.49 1.57 15.40
C ASP A 29 -9.19 0.07 15.35
N LYS A 30 -9.20 -0.59 16.52
CA LYS A 30 -8.91 -2.03 16.66
C LYS A 30 -9.78 -2.88 15.74
N ASP A 31 -11.05 -2.52 15.61
CA ASP A 31 -12.00 -3.26 14.80
C ASP A 31 -11.67 -3.16 13.30
N ILE A 32 -11.20 -1.98 12.86
CA ILE A 32 -10.76 -1.74 11.48
C ILE A 32 -9.50 -2.54 11.18
N TYR A 33 -8.55 -2.55 12.12
CA TYR A 33 -7.35 -3.37 12.00
C TYR A 33 -7.68 -4.87 11.95
N ALA A 34 -8.58 -5.34 12.81
CA ALA A 34 -9.02 -6.73 12.83
C ALA A 34 -9.67 -7.13 11.49
N TRP A 35 -10.50 -6.25 10.91
CA TRP A 35 -11.10 -6.46 9.59
C TRP A 35 -10.04 -6.62 8.49
N VAL A 36 -9.07 -5.71 8.44
CA VAL A 36 -8.02 -5.75 7.41
C VAL A 36 -7.08 -6.96 7.63
N ALA A 37 -6.82 -7.34 8.88
CA ALA A 37 -5.97 -8.48 9.23
C ALA A 37 -6.58 -9.84 8.85
N GLN A 38 -7.90 -9.94 8.68
CA GLN A 38 -8.57 -11.16 8.21
C GLN A 38 -8.31 -11.45 6.72
N HIS A 39 -7.86 -10.46 5.96
CA HIS A 39 -7.59 -10.61 4.53
C HIS A 39 -6.17 -11.15 4.32
N THR A 40 -6.00 -12.10 3.39
CA THR A 40 -4.72 -12.80 3.09
C THR A 40 -3.55 -11.85 2.75
N GLY A 41 -3.83 -10.60 2.39
CA GLY A 41 -2.81 -9.58 2.18
C GLY A 41 -3.33 -8.18 2.49
N MET A 42 -3.13 -7.73 3.73
CA MET A 42 -3.49 -6.38 4.21
C MET A 42 -3.05 -5.26 3.25
N ALA A 43 -1.79 -5.26 2.83
CA ALA A 43 -1.25 -4.21 1.96
C ALA A 43 -1.85 -4.25 0.53
N GLY A 44 -2.16 -5.44 0.02
CA GLY A 44 -2.81 -5.62 -1.28
C GLY A 44 -4.26 -5.15 -1.23
N TYR A 45 -4.99 -5.57 -0.20
CA TYR A 45 -6.38 -5.19 0.04
C TYR A 45 -6.54 -3.66 0.15
N ILE A 46 -5.69 -2.99 0.93
CA ILE A 46 -5.72 -1.52 1.06
C ILE A 46 -5.43 -0.87 -0.30
N ARG A 47 -4.47 -1.39 -1.07
CA ARG A 47 -4.14 -0.84 -2.40
C ARG A 47 -5.31 -0.96 -3.36
N ASP A 48 -5.97 -2.11 -3.39
CA ASP A 48 -7.13 -2.36 -4.27
C ASP A 48 -8.31 -1.46 -3.92
N LEU A 49 -8.54 -1.18 -2.63
CA LEU A 49 -9.54 -0.21 -2.21
C LEU A 49 -9.24 1.19 -2.72
N ILE A 50 -7.99 1.66 -2.58
CA ILE A 50 -7.58 2.98 -3.07
C ILE A 50 -7.71 3.07 -4.60
N VAL A 51 -7.35 2.01 -5.33
CA VAL A 51 -7.49 1.99 -6.80
C VAL A 51 -8.96 2.08 -7.22
N LYS A 52 -9.85 1.33 -6.57
CA LYS A 52 -11.30 1.38 -6.84
C LYS A 52 -11.88 2.76 -6.51
N ASP A 53 -11.49 3.33 -5.38
CA ASP A 53 -11.90 4.67 -4.96
C ASP A 53 -11.45 5.74 -5.97
N MET A 54 -10.19 5.70 -6.40
CA MET A 54 -9.66 6.59 -7.44
C MET A 54 -10.41 6.46 -8.76
N GLN A 55 -10.73 5.24 -9.18
CA GLN A 55 -11.50 4.99 -10.40
C GLN A 55 -12.91 5.56 -10.29
N ALA A 56 -13.59 5.35 -9.15
CA ALA A 56 -14.92 5.88 -8.91
C ALA A 56 -14.94 7.42 -8.91
N HIS A 57 -13.95 8.06 -8.30
CA HIS A 57 -13.81 9.52 -8.30
C HIS A 57 -13.67 10.08 -9.72
N ASN A 58 -12.77 9.48 -10.52
CA ASN A 58 -12.52 9.93 -11.89
C ASN A 58 -13.73 9.74 -12.82
N GLN A 59 -14.59 8.75 -12.57
CA GLN A 59 -15.81 8.57 -13.36
C GLN A 59 -16.90 9.59 -13.01
N ASN A 60 -16.97 10.02 -11.76
CA ASN A 60 -17.93 11.04 -11.33
C ASN A 60 -17.54 12.46 -11.77
N GLU A 61 -16.26 12.74 -12.00
CA GLU A 61 -15.80 14.02 -12.53
C GLU A 61 -15.97 14.18 -14.06
N GLN A 62 -16.32 13.09 -14.76
CA GLN A 62 -16.54 13.08 -16.22
C GLN A 62 -18.02 13.16 -16.61
N GLN A 63 -18.94 13.27 -15.64
CA GLN A 63 -20.38 13.49 -15.84
C GLN A 63 -20.76 14.93 -15.50
#